data_AF-A0A126NYE1-F1
#
_entry.id   AF-A0A126NYE1-F1
#
_cell.length_a   1.000
_cell.length_b   1.000
_cell.length_c   1.000
_cell.angle_alpha   90.00
_cell.angle_beta   90.00
_cell.angle_gamma   90.00
#
_symmetry.space_group_name_H-M   'P 1'
#
loop_
_entity.id
_entity.type
_entity.pdbx_description
1 polymer ?
#
loop_
_entity_poly.entity_id
_entity_poly.type
_entity_poly.pdbx_seq_one_letter_code
_entity_poly.pdbx_strand_id
1 'polypeptide(L)' 'MAEIVNLRRARKQRARQDAEAQAQQNRLTFGRTKAERRITEATREKAERDLEGHRLPDDDGSAA' A
#
# COMPACT_ATOMS: atom_id res chain seq x y z
N MET A 1 3.00 31.89 37.68
CA MET A 1 3.92 31.22 36.73
C MET A 1 3.17 31.03 35.42
N ALA A 2 3.69 31.54 34.31
CA ALA A 2 3.05 31.37 33.01
C ALA A 2 3.61 30.11 32.32
N GLU A 3 2.73 29.23 31.89
CA GLU A 3 3.12 28.03 31.14
C GLU A 3 3.45 28.43 29.69
N ILE A 4 4.73 28.33 29.32
CA ILE A 4 5.19 28.69 27.98
C ILE A 4 4.87 27.54 27.03
N VAL A 5 3.71 27.61 26.38
CA VAL A 5 3.28 26.59 25.42
C VAL A 5 3.90 26.85 24.05
N ASN A 6 4.62 25.87 23.52
CA ASN A 6 5.18 25.97 22.18
C ASN A 6 4.10 25.69 21.12
N LEU A 7 3.56 26.76 20.52
CA LEU A 7 2.51 26.68 19.51
C LEU A 7 2.92 25.87 18.27
N ARG A 8 4.22 25.82 17.94
CA ARG A 8 4.75 25.03 16.82
C ARG A 8 4.56 23.54 17.05
N ARG A 9 4.86 23.07 18.27
CA ARG A 9 4.64 21.68 18.69
C ARG A 9 3.15 21.34 18.73
N ALA A 10 2.32 22.23 19.27
CA ALA A 10 0.87 22.05 19.31
C ALA A 10 0.27 21.90 17.90
N ARG A 11 0.66 22.77 16.96
CA ARG A 11 0.22 22.68 15.55
C ARG A 11 0.68 21.37 14.89
N LYS A 12 1.92 20.95 15.12
CA LYS A 12 2.45 19.68 14.60
C LYS A 12 1.70 18.48 15.14
N GLN A 13 1.35 18.50 16.42
CA GLN A 13 0.58 17.43 17.05
C GLN A 13 -0.83 17.35 16.47
N ARG A 14 -1.50 18.48 16.28
CA ARG A 14 -2.80 18.54 15.62
C ARG A 14 -2.75 17.98 14.19
N ALA A 15 -1.76 18.40 13.39
CA ALA A 15 -1.58 17.87 12.04
C ALA A 15 -1.35 16.35 12.01
N ARG A 16 -0.65 15.79 13.01
CA ARG A 16 -0.49 14.33 13.13
C ARG A 16 -1.80 13.64 13.46
N GLN A 17 -2.58 14.19 14.39
CA GLN A 17 -3.90 13.65 14.76
C GLN A 17 -4.88 13.65 13.57
N ASP A 18 -4.91 14.75 12.81
CA ASP A 18 -5.76 14.87 11.62
C ASP A 18 -5.36 13.82 10.55
N ALA A 19 -4.06 13.60 10.35
CA ALA A 19 -3.55 12.57 9.45
C ALA A 19 -3.88 11.14 9.92
N GLU A 20 -3.80 10.88 11.22
CA GLU A 20 -4.20 9.59 11.81
C GLU A 20 -5.69 9.32 11.65
N ALA A 21 -6.55 10.32 11.86
CA ALA A 21 -7.99 10.21 11.66
C ALA A 21 -8.34 9.90 10.20
N GLN A 22 -7.73 10.62 9.24
CA GLN A 22 -7.87 10.30 7.82
C GLN A 22 -7.37 8.90 7.49
N ALA A 23 -6.24 8.47 8.07
CA ALA A 23 -5.73 7.13 7.86
C ALA A 23 -6.69 6.06 8.39
N GLN A 24 -7.33 6.29 9.54
CA GLN A 24 -8.37 5.39 10.07
C GLN A 24 -9.59 5.36 9.17
N GLN A 25 -10.07 6.52 8.72
CA GLN A 25 -11.22 6.58 7.81
C GLN A 25 -10.92 5.88 6.48
N ASN A 26 -9.72 6.06 5.92
CA ASN A 26 -9.28 5.34 4.71
C ASN A 26 -9.22 3.82 4.92
N ARG A 27 -8.81 3.34 6.12
CA ARG A 27 -8.84 1.90 6.45
C ARG A 27 -10.28 1.36 6.48
N LEU A 28 -11.22 2.13 7.01
CA LEU A 28 -12.64 1.74 7.05
C LEU A 28 -13.28 1.78 5.66
N THR A 29 -13.07 2.86 4.89
CA THR A 29 -13.72 3.05 3.59
C THR A 29 -13.15 2.14 2.51
N PHE A 30 -11.84 1.95 2.46
CA PHE A 30 -11.19 1.20 1.39
C PHE A 30 -10.75 -0.21 1.83
N GLY A 31 -10.84 -0.54 3.12
CA GLY A 31 -10.51 -1.84 3.69
C GLY A 31 -9.02 -2.22 3.68
N ARG A 32 -8.20 -1.50 2.91
CA ARG A 32 -6.78 -1.79 2.70
C ARG A 32 -5.98 -0.50 2.59
N THR A 33 -4.78 -0.48 3.13
CA THR A 33 -3.90 0.68 2.98
C THR A 33 -3.27 0.73 1.58
N LYS A 34 -2.82 1.92 1.15
CA LYS A 34 -2.07 2.05 -0.12
C LYS A 34 -0.80 1.20 -0.13
N ALA A 35 -0.16 1.02 1.03
CA ALA A 35 1.03 0.18 1.16
C ALA A 35 0.71 -1.31 0.94
N GLU A 36 -0.34 -1.82 1.58
CA GLU A 36 -0.82 -3.19 1.37
C GLU A 36 -1.19 -3.46 -0.08
N ARG A 37 -1.93 -2.53 -0.71
CA ARG A 37 -2.27 -2.64 -2.13
C ARG A 37 -1.03 -2.79 -3.02
N ARG A 38 -0.01 -1.96 -2.80
CA ARG A 38 1.25 -2.02 -3.56
C ARG A 38 1.99 -3.32 -3.35
N ILE A 39 2.00 -3.85 -2.13
CA ILE A 39 2.61 -5.14 -1.83
C ILE A 39 1.87 -6.25 -2.59
N THR A 40 0.54 -6.26 -2.52
CA THR A 40 -0.28 -7.25 -3.25
C THR A 40 -0.04 -7.18 -4.77
N GLU A 41 -0.02 -5.98 -5.32
CA GLU A 41 0.23 -5.74 -6.75
C GLU A 41 1.63 -6.23 -7.15
N ALA A 42 2.66 -5.86 -6.41
CA ALA A 42 4.03 -6.35 -6.65
C ALA A 42 4.16 -7.87 -6.53
N THR A 43 3.48 -8.50 -5.56
CA THR A 43 3.46 -9.96 -5.44
C THR A 43 2.75 -10.62 -6.60
N ARG A 44 1.67 -10.01 -7.11
CA ARG A 44 0.94 -10.50 -8.27
C ARG A 44 1.76 -10.39 -9.54
N GLU A 45 2.38 -9.25 -9.79
CA GLU A 45 3.28 -9.04 -10.94
C GLU A 45 4.47 -9.99 -10.91
N LYS A 46 5.01 -10.29 -9.73
CA LYS A 46 6.07 -11.29 -9.59
C LYS A 46 5.53 -12.68 -9.95
N ALA A 47 4.38 -13.08 -9.40
CA ALA A 47 3.78 -14.37 -9.71
C ALA A 47 3.44 -14.51 -11.20
N GLU A 48 2.92 -13.45 -11.83
CA GLU A 48 2.63 -13.43 -13.28
C GLU A 48 3.91 -13.61 -14.11
N ARG A 49 5.01 -12.91 -13.76
CA ARG A 49 6.31 -13.08 -14.42
C ARG A 49 6.90 -14.47 -14.21
N ASP A 50 6.80 -15.01 -12.99
CA ASP A 50 7.29 -16.35 -12.68
C ASP A 50 6.50 -17.39 -13.50
N LEU A 51 5.17 -17.25 -13.59
CA LEU A 51 4.31 -18.12 -14.41
C LEU A 51 4.62 -17.99 -15.90
N GLU A 52 4.86 -16.78 -16.40
CA GLU A 52 5.23 -16.53 -17.80
C GLU A 52 6.59 -17.14 -18.13
N GLY A 53 7.59 -16.99 -17.24
CA GLY A 53 8.91 -17.62 -17.41
C GLY A 53 8.89 -19.15 -17.31
N HIS A 54 7.90 -19.71 -16.64
CA HIS A 54 7.66 -21.16 -16.57
C HIS A 54 6.66 -21.67 -17.61
N ARG A 55 6.13 -20.79 -18.45
CA ARG A 55 5.23 -21.17 -19.53
C ARG A 55 6.03 -21.95 -20.56
N LEU A 56 5.81 -23.26 -20.63
CA LEU A 56 6.27 -24.04 -21.76
C LEU A 56 5.54 -23.49 -23.00
N PRO A 57 6.22 -23.25 -24.14
CA PRO A 57 5.49 -23.03 -25.37
C PRO A 57 4.54 -24.21 -25.55
N ASP A 58 3.26 -23.93 -25.74
CA ASP A 58 2.30 -24.96 -26.13
C ASP A 58 2.93 -25.66 -27.35
N ASP A 59 3.22 -26.95 -27.20
CA ASP A 59 3.71 -27.80 -28.29
C ASP A 59 2.54 -28.12 -29.22
N ASP A 60 1.89 -27.05 -29.72
CA ASP A 60 0.97 -27.08 -30.86
C ASP A 60 1.81 -27.02 -32.16
N GLY A 61 2.83 -27.89 -32.20
CA GLY A 61 3.87 -27.90 -33.22
C GLY A 61 4.57 -29.24 -33.43
N SER A 62 4.13 -30.35 -32.84
CA SER A 62 4.66 -31.67 -33.21
C SER A 62 3.66 -32.83 -33.13
N ALA A 63 2.92 -33.05 -34.23
CA ALA A 63 2.94 -34.32 -34.99
C ALA A 63 1.82 -34.39 -36.06
N ALA A 64 2.24 -34.57 -37.31
CA ALA A 64 1.49 -34.92 -38.54
C ALA A 64 0.74 -33.80 -39.28
#